data_AF-A0A7U9SRA3-F1
#
_entry.id   AF-A0A7U9SRA3-F1
#
_cell.length_a   1.000
_cell.length_b   1.000
_cell.length_c   1.000
_cell.angle_alpha   90.00
_cell.angle_beta   90.00
_cell.angle_gamma   90.00
#
_symmetry.space_group_name_H-M   'P 1'
#
loop_
_entity.id
_entity.type
_entity.pdbx_description
1 polymer ?
#
loop_
_entity_poly.entity_id
_entity_poly.type
_entity_poly.pdbx_seq_one_letter_code
_entity_poly.pdbx_strand_id
1 'polypeptide(L)'
;MYLNDSVLDNAVKIYNNGVRDLSEADAAERAYYKIKAMSGQMSKAVAIANSMRNLKKEDSKNMLLYRLATDNTIMPEAYQVAGISGVMAEWKGGKADRYARAINMMNSVKTMQNTEGIKAKLREYINRVETGSESENEFLQHEIVKTYKKNTFIGQALREMSIAERRTLSGSEKEPEGDTAE
;
A
#
# COMPACT_ATOMS: atom_id res chain seq x y z
N MET A 1 -17.05 -24.32 -1.49
CA MET A 1 -16.00 -23.70 -2.33
C MET A 1 -14.67 -24.17 -1.77
N TYR A 2 -14.10 -25.24 -2.34
CA TYR A 2 -12.83 -25.80 -1.87
C TYR A 2 -11.70 -25.06 -2.58
N LEU A 3 -10.77 -24.48 -1.82
CA LEU A 3 -9.51 -23.98 -2.36
C LEU A 3 -8.81 -25.15 -3.07
N ASN A 4 -8.50 -25.01 -4.36
CA ASN A 4 -7.77 -26.00 -5.14
C ASN A 4 -6.44 -26.32 -4.44
N ASP A 5 -6.07 -27.61 -4.33
CA ASP A 5 -4.85 -28.10 -3.68
C ASP A 5 -3.57 -27.37 -4.12
N SER A 6 -3.51 -26.91 -5.38
CA SER A 6 -2.39 -26.10 -5.88
C SER A 6 -2.28 -24.70 -5.25
N VAL A 7 -3.41 -24.09 -4.89
CA VAL A 7 -3.45 -22.81 -4.16
C VAL A 7 -3.03 -23.04 -2.71
N LEU A 8 -3.47 -24.16 -2.11
CA LEU A 8 -3.10 -24.54 -0.75
C LEU A 8 -1.60 -24.85 -0.65
N ASP A 9 -1.05 -25.61 -1.61
CA ASP A 9 0.36 -25.97 -1.67
C ASP A 9 1.26 -24.75 -1.88
N ASN A 10 0.86 -23.82 -2.76
CA ASN A 10 1.56 -22.54 -2.91
C ASN A 10 1.53 -21.72 -1.61
N ALA A 11 0.38 -21.62 -0.93
CA ALA A 11 0.29 -20.92 0.35
C ALA A 11 1.21 -21.55 1.43
N VAL A 12 1.28 -22.87 1.49
CA VAL A 12 2.18 -23.61 2.41
C VAL A 12 3.66 -23.35 2.08
N LYS A 13 4.04 -23.40 0.79
CA LYS A 13 5.41 -23.12 0.34
C LYS A 13 5.84 -21.68 0.61
N ILE A 14 4.94 -20.73 0.36
CA ILE A 14 5.12 -19.31 0.72
C ILE A 14 5.34 -19.21 2.23
N TYR A 15 4.50 -19.82 3.05
CA TYR A 15 4.64 -19.77 4.51
C TYR A 15 6.00 -20.33 5.00
N ASN A 16 6.42 -21.50 4.50
CA ASN A 16 7.57 -22.27 4.99
C ASN A 16 8.97 -21.89 4.46
N ASN A 17 9.12 -20.76 3.76
CA ASN A 17 10.40 -20.30 3.16
C ASN A 17 10.83 -21.09 1.92
N GLY A 18 9.92 -21.85 1.30
CA GLY A 18 10.22 -22.64 0.11
C GLY A 18 10.39 -21.82 -1.18
N VAL A 19 9.92 -20.57 -1.20
CA VAL A 19 9.98 -19.68 -2.38
C VAL A 19 10.87 -18.48 -2.08
N ARG A 20 11.90 -18.28 -2.93
CA ARG A 20 12.88 -17.17 -2.82
C ARG A 20 12.42 -15.89 -3.53
N ASP A 21 11.68 -16.01 -4.63
CA ASP A 21 11.25 -14.88 -5.46
C ASP A 21 9.75 -14.63 -5.33
N LEU A 22 9.33 -14.12 -4.17
CA LEU A 22 7.94 -13.74 -3.93
C LEU A 22 7.61 -12.40 -4.60
N SER A 23 6.36 -12.27 -5.08
CA SER A 23 5.85 -10.94 -5.41
C SER A 23 5.81 -10.06 -4.16
N GLU A 24 5.77 -8.74 -4.34
CA GLU A 24 5.66 -7.80 -3.22
C GLU A 24 4.47 -8.08 -2.31
N ALA A 25 3.34 -8.46 -2.93
CA ALA A 25 2.12 -8.80 -2.23
C ALA A 25 2.30 -10.11 -1.45
N ASP A 26 2.80 -11.16 -2.09
CA ASP A 26 3.00 -12.46 -1.42
C ASP A 26 3.99 -12.35 -0.27
N ALA A 27 5.06 -11.56 -0.43
CA ALA A 27 6.05 -11.33 0.61
C ALA A 27 5.45 -10.66 1.86
N ALA A 28 4.61 -9.65 1.67
CA ALA A 28 3.96 -8.93 2.75
C ALA A 28 2.81 -9.71 3.39
N GLU A 29 2.01 -10.43 2.60
CA GLU A 29 0.95 -11.31 3.10
C GLU A 29 1.52 -12.44 3.96
N ARG A 30 2.59 -13.04 3.47
CA ARG A 30 3.35 -14.04 4.22
C ARG A 30 3.88 -13.49 5.55
N ALA A 31 4.50 -12.31 5.53
CA ALA A 31 5.02 -11.68 6.74
C ALA A 31 3.89 -11.47 7.76
N TYR A 32 2.76 -10.93 7.31
CA TYR A 32 1.59 -10.73 8.14
C TYR A 32 1.07 -12.02 8.77
N TYR A 33 0.88 -13.10 7.99
CA TYR A 33 0.40 -14.37 8.55
C TYR A 33 1.40 -15.03 9.50
N LYS A 34 2.71 -14.92 9.24
CA LYS A 34 3.73 -15.36 10.19
C LYS A 34 3.62 -14.64 11.52
N ILE A 35 3.45 -13.31 11.50
CA ILE A 35 3.24 -12.51 12.71
C ILE A 35 1.97 -12.97 13.42
N LYS A 36 0.86 -13.11 12.70
CA LYS A 36 -0.44 -13.51 13.27
C LYS A 36 -0.40 -14.89 13.93
N ALA A 37 0.35 -15.83 13.36
CA ALA A 37 0.51 -17.18 13.88
C ALA A 37 1.36 -17.26 15.16
N MET A 38 2.12 -16.21 15.50
CA MET A 38 2.90 -16.20 16.75
C MET A 38 1.98 -16.15 17.97
N SER A 39 2.23 -17.05 18.93
CA SER A 39 1.60 -16.99 20.25
C SER A 39 2.36 -16.00 21.15
N GLY A 40 1.63 -15.03 21.71
CA GLY A 40 2.16 -14.01 22.60
C GLY A 40 2.69 -12.75 21.89
N GLN A 41 2.55 -11.60 22.56
CA GLN A 41 2.88 -10.29 21.99
C GLN A 41 4.38 -10.07 21.81
N MET A 42 5.23 -10.65 22.66
CA MET A 42 6.70 -10.57 22.50
C MET A 42 7.18 -11.28 21.23
N SER A 43 6.69 -12.49 20.96
CA SER A 43 7.01 -13.22 19.72
C SER A 43 6.50 -12.49 18.48
N LYS A 44 5.29 -11.88 18.58
CA LYS A 44 4.76 -10.99 17.53
C LYS A 44 5.68 -9.78 17.31
N ALA A 45 6.17 -9.14 18.37
CA ALA A 45 7.07 -7.99 18.26
C ALA A 45 8.37 -8.35 17.52
N VAL A 46 8.99 -9.47 17.87
CA VAL A 46 10.20 -9.97 17.19
C VAL A 46 9.90 -10.27 15.71
N ALA A 47 8.77 -10.91 15.42
CA ALA A 47 8.36 -11.21 14.05
C ALA A 47 8.07 -9.94 13.23
N ILE A 48 7.48 -8.91 13.84
CA ILE A 48 7.25 -7.59 13.21
C ILE A 48 8.60 -6.95 12.87
N ALA A 49 9.50 -6.81 13.84
CA ALA A 49 10.80 -6.19 13.65
C ALA A 49 11.61 -6.90 12.53
N ASN A 50 11.63 -8.23 12.55
CA ASN A 50 12.28 -9.03 11.52
C ASN A 50 11.63 -8.84 10.14
N SER A 51 10.30 -8.82 10.07
CA SER A 51 9.58 -8.60 8.81
C SER A 51 9.89 -7.22 8.22
N MET A 52 9.86 -6.17 9.04
CA MET A 52 10.17 -4.81 8.61
C MET A 52 11.61 -4.65 8.09
N ARG A 53 12.57 -5.38 8.69
CA ARG A 53 13.98 -5.41 8.25
C ARG A 53 14.17 -6.19 6.94
N ASN A 54 13.39 -7.25 6.75
CA ASN A 54 13.57 -8.19 5.64
C ASN A 54 12.82 -7.77 4.38
N LEU A 55 11.64 -7.16 4.51
CA LEU A 55 10.94 -6.58 3.36
C LEU A 55 11.76 -5.40 2.82
N LYS A 56 12.28 -5.53 1.59
CA LYS A 56 13.16 -4.52 0.99
C LYS A 56 12.41 -3.42 0.26
N LYS A 57 11.25 -3.77 -0.30
CA LYS A 57 10.45 -2.86 -1.12
C LYS A 57 9.44 -2.10 -0.27
N GLU A 58 9.26 -0.83 -0.58
CA GLU A 58 8.35 0.05 0.15
C GLU A 58 6.89 -0.43 0.07
N ASP A 59 6.43 -0.86 -1.12
CA ASP A 59 5.09 -1.40 -1.31
C ASP A 59 4.78 -2.59 -0.39
N SER A 60 5.73 -3.51 -0.23
CA SER A 60 5.56 -4.64 0.70
C SER A 60 5.47 -4.15 2.15
N LYS A 61 6.29 -3.16 2.53
CA LYS A 61 6.22 -2.57 3.88
C LYS A 61 4.88 -1.87 4.10
N ASN A 62 4.42 -1.06 3.15
CA ASN A 62 3.14 -0.36 3.21
C ASN A 62 1.98 -1.35 3.32
N MET A 63 1.99 -2.43 2.55
CA MET A 63 0.97 -3.47 2.65
C MET A 63 0.99 -4.18 4.01
N LEU A 64 2.18 -4.47 4.57
CA LEU A 64 2.28 -5.04 5.91
C LEU A 64 1.76 -4.07 6.98
N LEU A 65 2.16 -2.80 6.93
CA LEU A 65 1.72 -1.78 7.88
C LEU A 65 0.21 -1.55 7.82
N TYR A 66 -0.39 -1.54 6.62
CA TYR A 66 -1.83 -1.52 6.44
C TYR A 66 -2.53 -2.70 7.14
N ARG A 67 -2.02 -3.92 6.94
CA ARG A 67 -2.56 -5.13 7.59
C ARG A 67 -2.43 -5.05 9.11
N LEU A 68 -1.28 -4.61 9.62
CA LEU A 68 -1.07 -4.42 11.05
C LEU A 68 -1.99 -3.33 11.64
N ALA A 69 -2.25 -2.26 10.91
CA ALA A 69 -3.07 -1.14 11.40
C ALA A 69 -4.55 -1.51 11.49
N THR A 70 -5.01 -2.38 10.59
CA THR A 70 -6.40 -2.87 10.53
C THR A 70 -6.64 -4.13 11.37
N ASP A 71 -5.58 -4.73 11.94
CA ASP A 71 -5.67 -5.91 12.79
C ASP A 71 -5.71 -5.54 14.29
N ASN A 72 -6.86 -5.77 14.91
CA ASN A 72 -7.08 -5.50 16.33
C ASN A 72 -6.59 -6.61 17.28
N THR A 73 -5.99 -7.68 16.75
CA THR A 73 -5.49 -8.81 17.56
C THR A 73 -4.02 -8.67 17.98
N ILE A 74 -3.33 -7.66 17.45
CA ILE A 74 -1.94 -7.33 17.80
C ILE A 74 -2.00 -6.13 18.74
N MET A 75 -1.49 -6.30 19.96
CA MET A 75 -1.63 -5.30 21.01
C MET A 75 -0.55 -4.21 20.88
N PRO A 76 -0.80 -2.99 21.37
CA PRO A 76 0.13 -1.87 21.27
C PRO A 76 1.56 -2.17 21.76
N GLU A 77 1.70 -3.01 22.80
CA GLU A 77 2.98 -3.40 23.38
C GLU A 77 3.85 -4.14 22.36
N ALA A 78 3.25 -4.92 21.45
CA ALA A 78 4.00 -5.59 20.39
C ALA A 78 4.65 -4.58 19.43
N TYR A 79 3.96 -3.47 19.12
CA TYR A 79 4.51 -2.41 18.28
C TYR A 79 5.57 -1.58 19.00
N GLN A 80 5.40 -1.36 20.31
CA GLN A 80 6.39 -0.69 21.14
C GLN A 80 7.69 -1.49 21.19
N VAL A 81 7.62 -2.78 21.51
CA VAL A 81 8.81 -3.66 21.58
C VAL A 81 9.45 -3.84 20.19
N ALA A 82 8.66 -3.87 19.12
CA ALA A 82 9.17 -3.91 17.76
C ALA A 82 9.82 -2.58 17.29
N GLY A 83 9.72 -1.50 18.08
CA GLY A 83 10.28 -0.19 17.74
C GLY A 83 9.50 0.55 16.65
N ILE A 84 8.22 0.24 16.44
CA ILE A 84 7.39 0.83 15.38
C ILE A 84 6.13 1.55 15.90
N SER A 85 6.05 1.85 17.19
CA SER A 85 4.85 2.47 17.79
C SER A 85 4.44 3.78 17.11
N GLY A 86 5.38 4.71 16.87
CA GLY A 86 5.11 5.97 16.17
C GLY A 86 4.59 5.76 14.75
N VAL A 87 5.21 4.85 14.00
CA VAL A 87 4.73 4.46 12.66
C VAL A 87 3.31 3.92 12.74
N MET A 88 3.03 2.99 13.67
CA MET A 88 1.69 2.43 13.80
C MET A 88 0.64 3.47 14.23
N ALA A 89 1.02 4.49 15.00
CA ALA A 89 0.15 5.60 15.35
C ALA A 89 -0.24 6.42 14.10
N GLU A 90 0.71 6.75 13.21
CA GLU A 90 0.41 7.41 11.93
C GLU A 90 -0.53 6.57 11.05
N TRP A 91 -0.25 5.27 10.96
CA TRP A 91 -1.05 4.33 10.17
C TRP A 91 -2.49 4.20 10.70
N LYS A 92 -2.65 4.06 12.01
CA LYS A 92 -3.98 4.05 12.65
C LYS A 92 -4.66 5.42 12.63
N GLY A 93 -3.89 6.51 12.59
CA GLY A 93 -4.36 7.90 12.52
C GLY A 93 -4.85 8.35 11.13
N GLY A 94 -5.16 7.42 10.23
CA GLY A 94 -5.78 7.72 8.92
C GLY A 94 -4.93 7.37 7.71
N LYS A 95 -3.63 7.10 7.86
CA LYS A 95 -2.78 6.68 6.73
C LYS A 95 -3.18 5.31 6.17
N ALA A 96 -3.70 4.40 7.01
CA ALA A 96 -4.29 3.15 6.55
C ALA A 96 -5.54 3.35 5.68
N ASP A 97 -6.39 4.33 6.01
CA ASP A 97 -7.57 4.68 5.20
C ASP A 97 -7.16 5.26 3.85
N ARG A 98 -6.19 6.19 3.84
CA ARG A 98 -5.62 6.72 2.58
C ARG A 98 -5.04 5.62 1.72
N TYR A 99 -4.25 4.70 2.30
CA TYR A 99 -3.72 3.55 1.58
C TYR A 99 -4.84 2.70 0.94
N ALA A 100 -5.89 2.36 1.72
CA ALA A 100 -7.02 1.59 1.21
C ALA A 100 -7.75 2.30 0.07
N ARG A 101 -7.98 3.61 0.17
CA ARG A 101 -8.61 4.41 -0.89
C ARG A 101 -7.77 4.41 -2.18
N ALA A 102 -6.45 4.57 -2.08
CA ALA A 102 -5.57 4.52 -3.26
C ALA A 102 -5.64 3.16 -3.97
N ILE A 103 -5.57 2.06 -3.21
CA ILE A 103 -5.65 0.70 -3.74
C ILE A 103 -7.02 0.44 -4.38
N ASN A 104 -8.12 0.84 -3.71
CA ASN A 104 -9.47 0.67 -4.25
C ASN A 104 -9.68 1.47 -5.54
N MET A 105 -9.21 2.72 -5.55
CA MET A 105 -9.25 3.57 -6.73
C MET A 105 -8.54 2.91 -7.91
N MET A 106 -7.29 2.47 -7.73
CA MET A 106 -6.55 1.82 -8.83
C MET A 106 -7.11 0.46 -9.21
N ASN A 107 -7.59 -0.35 -8.27
CA ASN A 107 -8.30 -1.59 -8.61
C ASN A 107 -9.51 -1.35 -9.50
N SER A 108 -10.16 -0.20 -9.34
CA SER A 108 -11.35 0.17 -10.11
C SER A 108 -11.06 0.64 -11.54
N VAL A 109 -9.78 0.94 -11.88
CA VAL A 109 -9.35 1.39 -13.23
C VAL A 109 -8.28 0.51 -13.87
N LYS A 110 -7.57 -0.34 -13.12
CA LYS A 110 -6.39 -1.08 -13.60
C LYS A 110 -6.66 -2.00 -14.79
N THR A 111 -7.87 -2.54 -14.89
CA THR A 111 -8.31 -3.42 -15.99
C THR A 111 -9.13 -2.70 -17.05
N MET A 112 -9.42 -1.41 -16.87
CA MET A 112 -10.20 -0.65 -17.85
C MET A 112 -9.41 -0.46 -19.14
N GLN A 113 -10.10 -0.60 -20.26
CA GLN A 113 -9.60 -0.33 -21.61
C GLN A 113 -10.33 0.88 -22.24
N ASN A 114 -10.96 1.71 -21.41
CA ASN A 114 -11.68 2.90 -21.83
C ASN A 114 -11.02 4.13 -21.22
N THR A 115 -10.31 4.89 -22.06
CA THR A 115 -9.61 6.13 -21.68
C THR A 115 -10.55 7.15 -21.03
N GLU A 116 -11.76 7.37 -21.56
CA GLU A 116 -12.72 8.32 -20.98
C GLU A 116 -13.21 7.87 -19.61
N GLY A 117 -13.47 6.57 -19.44
CA GLY A 117 -13.87 6.00 -18.15
C GLY A 117 -12.77 6.13 -17.08
N ILE A 118 -11.51 5.96 -17.49
CA ILE A 118 -10.34 6.17 -16.61
C ILE A 118 -10.24 7.66 -16.22
N LYS A 119 -10.33 8.57 -17.19
CA LYS A 119 -10.29 10.03 -16.93
C LYS A 119 -11.42 10.46 -16.00
N ALA A 120 -12.65 9.98 -16.21
CA ALA A 120 -13.79 10.29 -15.36
C ALA A 120 -13.52 9.93 -13.90
N LYS A 121 -13.05 8.71 -13.62
CA LYS A 121 -12.73 8.28 -12.25
C LYS A 121 -11.58 9.08 -11.63
N LEU A 122 -10.54 9.38 -12.40
CA LEU A 122 -9.42 10.20 -11.91
C LEU A 122 -9.88 11.62 -11.58
N ARG A 123 -10.75 12.22 -12.41
CA ARG A 123 -11.38 13.52 -12.17
C ARG A 123 -12.30 13.53 -10.97
N GLU A 124 -13.05 12.45 -10.73
CA GLU A 124 -13.87 12.32 -9.52
C GLU A 124 -13.00 12.41 -8.25
N TYR A 125 -11.82 11.79 -8.25
CA TYR A 125 -10.87 11.95 -7.14
C TYR A 125 -10.36 13.39 -7.04
N ILE A 126 -9.93 14.00 -8.15
CA ILE A 126 -9.46 15.39 -8.18
C ILE A 126 -10.52 16.33 -7.59
N ASN A 127 -11.78 16.19 -8.02
CA ASN A 127 -12.89 16.98 -7.51
C ASN A 127 -13.08 16.80 -6.00
N ARG A 128 -12.93 15.58 -5.45
CA ARG A 128 -13.03 15.36 -4.00
C ARG A 128 -11.88 16.02 -3.25
N VAL A 129 -10.68 16.05 -3.81
CA VAL A 129 -9.52 16.77 -3.24
C VAL A 129 -9.74 18.28 -3.29
N GLU A 130 -10.12 18.82 -4.44
CA GLU A 130 -10.33 20.26 -4.63
C GLU A 130 -11.47 20.82 -3.78
N THR A 131 -12.52 20.02 -3.54
CA THR A 131 -13.64 20.40 -2.68
C THR A 131 -13.36 20.18 -1.19
N GLY A 132 -12.17 19.67 -0.83
CA GLY A 132 -11.79 19.37 0.55
C GLY A 132 -12.52 18.17 1.17
N SER A 133 -13.21 17.36 0.36
CA SER A 133 -13.90 16.15 0.81
C SER A 133 -12.94 14.99 1.08
N GLU A 134 -11.76 14.99 0.45
CA GLU A 134 -10.65 14.07 0.70
C GLU A 134 -9.33 14.86 0.74
N SER A 135 -8.36 14.42 1.55
CA SER A 135 -6.99 14.98 1.48
C SER A 135 -6.24 14.41 0.27
N GLU A 136 -5.19 15.10 -0.18
CA GLU A 136 -4.21 14.49 -1.08
C GLU A 136 -3.71 13.16 -0.51
N ASN A 137 -3.57 12.17 -1.39
CA ASN A 137 -3.24 10.80 -1.01
C ASN A 137 -1.85 10.41 -1.49
N GLU A 138 -0.92 10.27 -0.55
CA GLU A 138 0.49 9.97 -0.85
C GLU A 138 0.70 8.65 -1.60
N PHE A 139 -0.24 7.71 -1.50
CA PHE A 139 -0.12 6.40 -2.13
C PHE A 139 -0.65 6.36 -3.56
N LEU A 140 -1.53 7.30 -3.93
CA LEU A 140 -2.22 7.25 -5.22
C LEU A 140 -1.24 7.45 -6.38
N GLN A 141 -0.30 8.39 -6.26
CA GLN A 141 0.72 8.62 -7.29
C GLN A 141 1.53 7.33 -7.56
N HIS A 142 1.99 6.67 -6.50
CA HIS A 142 2.74 5.42 -6.62
C HIS A 142 1.91 4.35 -7.34
N GLU A 143 0.64 4.17 -6.97
CA GLU A 143 -0.23 3.17 -7.59
C GLU A 143 -0.56 3.48 -9.05
N ILE A 144 -0.72 4.77 -9.41
CA ILE A 144 -0.88 5.21 -10.79
C ILE A 144 0.37 4.84 -11.61
N VAL A 145 1.58 5.16 -11.13
CA VAL A 145 2.85 4.87 -11.83
C VAL A 145 3.04 3.36 -12.01
N LYS A 146 2.71 2.56 -10.99
CA LYS A 146 2.79 1.10 -11.01
C LYS A 146 1.85 0.50 -12.05
N THR A 147 0.64 1.02 -12.13
CA THR A 147 -0.40 0.48 -13.02
C THR A 147 -0.22 0.97 -14.46
N TYR A 148 0.25 2.20 -14.66
CA TYR A 148 0.61 2.76 -15.97
C TYR A 148 1.56 1.85 -16.77
N LYS A 149 2.56 1.25 -16.10
CA LYS A 149 3.51 0.33 -16.74
C LYS A 149 2.85 -0.94 -17.31
N LYS A 150 1.66 -1.29 -16.84
CA LYS A 150 0.93 -2.51 -17.19
C LYS A 150 -0.29 -2.27 -18.06
N ASN A 151 -0.77 -1.02 -18.15
CA ASN A 151 -1.96 -0.66 -18.91
C ASN A 151 -1.73 0.65 -19.67
N THR A 152 -1.63 0.54 -21.00
CA THR A 152 -1.39 1.66 -21.91
C THR A 152 -2.53 2.69 -21.95
N PHE A 153 -3.78 2.28 -21.69
CA PHE A 153 -4.94 3.17 -21.66
C PHE A 153 -4.88 4.17 -20.50
N ILE A 154 -4.34 3.74 -19.35
CA ILE A 154 -4.09 4.66 -18.21
C ILE A 154 -3.06 5.71 -18.62
N GLY A 155 -2.01 5.29 -19.32
CA GLY A 155 -1.00 6.22 -19.86
C GLY A 155 -1.56 7.22 -20.84
N GLN A 156 -2.44 6.75 -21.74
CA GLN A 156 -3.13 7.63 -22.67
C GLN A 156 -4.06 8.60 -21.94
N ALA A 157 -4.85 8.13 -20.98
CA ALA A 157 -5.75 8.97 -20.17
C ALA A 157 -4.98 10.09 -19.48
N LEU A 158 -3.86 9.76 -18.82
CA LEU A 158 -3.02 10.75 -18.14
C LEU A 158 -2.42 11.76 -19.12
N ARG A 159 -2.00 11.35 -20.33
CA ARG A 159 -1.47 12.26 -21.36
C ARG A 159 -2.53 13.23 -21.88
N GLU A 160 -3.77 12.79 -21.98
CA GLU A 160 -4.91 13.60 -22.44
C GLU A 160 -5.49 14.52 -21.34
N MET A 161 -5.18 14.25 -20.07
CA MET A 161 -5.52 15.13 -18.95
C MET A 161 -4.59 16.36 -18.92
N SER A 162 -5.15 17.48 -18.44
CA SER A 162 -4.43 18.73 -18.28
C SER A 162 -3.26 18.62 -17.30
N ILE A 163 -2.34 19.57 -17.38
CA ILE A 163 -1.19 19.63 -16.47
C ILE A 163 -1.64 19.82 -15.02
N ALA A 164 -2.68 20.64 -14.79
CA ALA A 164 -3.24 20.86 -13.46
C ALA A 164 -3.80 19.57 -12.86
N GLU A 165 -4.61 18.84 -13.62
CA GLU A 165 -5.18 17.56 -13.17
C GLU A 165 -4.08 16.54 -12.82
N ARG A 166 -3.02 16.46 -13.65
CA ARG A 166 -1.89 15.57 -13.38
C ARG A 166 -1.08 15.96 -12.14
N ARG A 167 -0.96 17.25 -11.83
CA ARG A 167 -0.31 17.71 -10.59
C ARG A 167 -1.09 17.27 -9.37
N THR A 168 -2.41 17.45 -9.34
CA THR A 168 -3.26 16.99 -8.23
C THR A 168 -3.18 15.47 -8.03
N LEU A 169 -3.09 14.68 -9.11
CA LEU A 169 -2.91 13.22 -9.02
C LEU A 169 -1.51 12.81 -8.53
N SER A 170 -0.51 13.64 -8.74
CA SER A 170 0.87 13.40 -8.32
C SER A 170 1.13 13.86 -6.88
N GLY A 171 0.17 14.55 -6.26
CA GLY A 171 0.40 15.30 -5.03
C GLY A 171 1.17 16.59 -5.31
N SER A 172 1.04 17.55 -4.41
CA SER A 172 1.98 18.66 -4.35
C SER A 172 3.38 18.11 -4.08
N GLU A 173 4.32 18.26 -5.02
CA GLU A 173 5.74 18.02 -4.73
C GLU A 173 6.05 18.83 -3.47
N LYS A 174 6.47 18.16 -2.39
CA LYS A 174 7.14 18.89 -1.31
C LYS A 174 8.32 19.58 -1.98
N GLU A 175 8.30 20.91 -2.03
CA GLU A 175 9.54 21.65 -2.28
C GLU A 175 10.59 21.08 -1.33
N PRO A 176 11.80 20.77 -1.83
CA PRO A 176 12.87 20.30 -0.95
C PRO A 176 13.03 21.37 0.14
N GLU A 177 12.81 20.96 1.40
CA GLU A 177 13.16 21.81 2.55
C GLU A 177 14.60 22.24 2.33
N GLY A 178 14.77 23.54 2.12
CA GLY A 178 16.05 24.11 1.74
C GLY A 178 17.13 23.69 2.73
N ASP A 179 18.28 23.31 2.20
CA ASP A 179 19.54 23.34 2.93
C ASP A 179 19.70 24.74 3.54
N THR A 180 19.30 24.91 4.80
CA THR A 180 19.92 25.92 5.66
C THR A 180 21.31 25.40 5.96
N ALA A 181 22.24 25.78 5.09
CA ALA A 181 23.64 25.85 5.42
C ALA A 181 23.83 26.91 6.52
N GLU A 182 24.19 26.46 7.72
CA GLU A 182 25.05 27.19 8.66
C GLU A 182 26.21 26.29 9.07
#